data_AF-A0A372JH50-F1
#
_entry.id   AF-A0A372JH50-F1
#
_cell.length_a   1.000
_cell.length_b   1.000
_cell.length_c   1.000
_cell.angle_alpha   90.00
_cell.angle_beta   90.00
_cell.angle_gamma   90.00
#
_symmetry.space_group_name_H-M   'P 1'
#
loop_
_entity.id
_entity.type
_entity.pdbx_description
1 polymer ?
#
loop_
_entity_poly.entity_id
_entity_poly.type
_entity_poly.pdbx_seq_one_letter_code
_entity_poly.pdbx_strand_id
1 'polypeptide(L)' 'MSEELRTGRLALRPVGPGDHAALLAHWTGPLVRRHLFGDRRVSARQVTEIIAASRRDFAASGYGLWALRPALRRP' A
#
# COMPACT_ATOMS: atom_id res chain seq x y z
N MET A 1 6.64 -4.12 15.80
CA MET A 1 5.33 -4.77 16.00
C MET A 1 4.73 -5.01 14.63
N SER A 2 4.30 -6.25 14.33
CA SER A 2 3.62 -6.55 13.06
C SER A 2 2.14 -6.27 13.26
N GLU A 3 1.70 -5.06 12.91
CA GLU A 3 0.30 -4.67 12.95
C GLU A 3 -0.41 -5.32 11.76
N GLU A 4 -0.72 -6.62 11.83
CA GLU A 4 -1.53 -7.27 10.80
C GLU A 4 -2.99 -7.30 11.25
N LEU A 5 -3.87 -6.69 10.44
CA LEU A 5 -5.31 -6.77 10.67
C LEU A 5 -5.92 -7.86 9.81
N ARG A 6 -6.85 -8.62 10.38
CA ARG A 6 -7.54 -9.70 9.67
C ARG A 6 -9.05 -9.49 9.70
N THR A 7 -9.66 -9.70 8.55
CA THR A 7 -11.11 -9.72 8.35
C THR A 7 -11.51 -11.07 7.78
N GLY A 8 -12.82 -11.32 7.63
CA GLY A 8 -13.30 -12.58 7.06
C GLY A 8 -12.81 -12.89 5.64
N ARG A 9 -12.36 -11.89 4.88
CA ARG A 9 -11.88 -12.07 3.49
C ARG A 9 -10.50 -11.51 3.20
N LEU A 10 -9.95 -10.67 4.08
CA LEU A 10 -8.73 -9.91 3.81
C LEU A 10 -7.78 -9.94 5.00
N ALA A 11 -6.49 -10.02 4.71
CA ALA A 11 -5.41 -9.66 5.61
C ALA A 11 -4.83 -8.32 5.15
N LEU A 12 -4.73 -7.38 6.06
CA LEU A 12 -4.17 -6.06 5.83
C LEU A 12 -2.82 -6.00 6.53
N ARG A 13 -1.79 -5.55 5.82
CA ARG A 13 -0.46 -5.29 6.40
C ARG A 13 0.02 -3.89 6.02
N PRO A 14 0.77 -3.18 6.88
CA PRO A 14 1.42 -1.94 6.50
C PRO A 14 2.24 -2.13 5.22
N VAL A 15 2.14 -1.18 4.29
CA VAL A 15 2.93 -1.25 3.05
C VAL A 15 4.42 -1.24 3.36
N GLY A 16 5.16 -2.10 2.67
CA GLY A 16 6.60 -2.20 2.79
C GLY A 16 7.32 -2.13 1.45
N PRO A 17 8.67 -2.15 1.45
CA PRO A 17 9.46 -2.17 0.22
C PRO A 17 9.08 -3.30 -0.75
N GLY A 18 8.61 -4.45 -0.24
CA GLY A 18 8.15 -5.58 -1.05
C GLY A 18 6.87 -5.31 -1.84
N ASP A 19 6.09 -4.28 -1.49
CA ASP A 19 4.87 -3.91 -2.22
C ASP A 19 5.14 -2.90 -3.35
N HIS A 20 6.39 -2.41 -3.50
CA HIS A 20 6.76 -1.33 -4.42
C HIS A 20 6.33 -1.59 -5.86
N ALA A 21 6.66 -2.76 -6.42
CA ALA A 21 6.34 -3.07 -7.80
C ALA A 21 4.83 -3.13 -8.05
N ALA A 22 4.07 -3.72 -7.12
CA ALA A 22 2.62 -3.81 -7.21
C ALA A 22 1.96 -2.43 -7.09
N LEU A 23 2.44 -1.58 -6.17
CA LEU A 23 1.96 -0.21 -6.03
C LEU A 23 2.27 0.63 -7.27
N LEU A 24 3.49 0.55 -7.81
CA LEU A 24 3.87 1.27 -9.03
C LEU A 24 2.99 0.86 -10.23
N ALA A 25 2.77 -0.45 -10.43
CA ALA A 25 1.90 -0.94 -11.50
C ALA A 25 0.45 -0.48 -11.31
N HIS A 26 -0.09 -0.58 -10.10
CA HIS A 26 -1.46 -0.18 -9.79
C HIS A 26 -1.66 1.34 -9.96
N TRP A 27 -0.77 2.15 -9.39
CA TRP A 27 -0.87 3.61 -9.37
C TRP A 27 -0.58 4.28 -10.72
N THR A 28 0.13 3.61 -11.64
CA THR A 28 0.34 4.12 -13.00
C THR A 28 -0.78 3.73 -13.97
N GLY A 29 -1.63 2.77 -13.58
CA GLY A 29 -2.81 2.35 -14.33
C GLY A 29 -3.74 3.54 -14.62
N PRO A 30 -4.28 3.67 -15.85
CA PRO A 30 -4.98 4.87 -16.31
C PRO A 30 -6.19 5.23 -15.42
N LEU A 31 -6.98 4.23 -15.02
CA LEU A 31 -8.13 4.45 -14.14
C LEU A 31 -7.70 4.91 -12.75
N VAL A 32 -6.60 4.39 -12.21
CA VAL A 32 -6.14 4.75 -10.87
C VAL A 32 -5.48 6.13 -10.88
N ARG A 33 -4.52 6.37 -11.78
CA ARG A 33 -3.78 7.64 -11.79
C ARG A 33 -4.69 8.84 -12.05
N ARG A 34 -5.73 8.68 -12.87
CA ARG A 34 -6.72 9.72 -13.15
C ARG A 34 -7.34 10.26 -11.87
N HIS A 35 -7.66 9.38 -10.94
CA HIS A 35 -8.37 9.73 -9.70
C HIS A 35 -7.43 9.95 -8.51
N LEU A 36 -6.33 9.22 -8.42
CA LEU A 36 -5.43 9.25 -7.25
C LEU A 36 -4.30 10.29 -7.38
N PHE A 37 -3.86 10.60 -8.60
CA PHE A 37 -2.72 11.49 -8.85
C PHE A 37 -3.02 12.64 -9.83
N GLY A 38 -4.31 12.84 -10.18
CA GLY A 38 -4.74 13.85 -11.14
C GLY A 38 -4.23 13.55 -12.56
N ASP A 39 -4.31 12.29 -12.98
CA ASP A 39 -3.79 11.71 -14.23
C ASP A 39 -2.26 11.79 -14.44
N ARG A 40 -1.53 12.31 -13.46
CA ARG A 40 -0.06 12.32 -13.49
C ARG A 40 0.48 10.91 -13.26
N ARG A 41 1.48 10.52 -14.05
CA ARG A 41 2.21 9.26 -13.83
C ARG A 41 3.07 9.38 -12.57
N VAL A 42 2.96 8.40 -11.69
CA VAL A 42 3.82 8.27 -10.51
C VAL A 42 5.14 7.60 -10.90
N SER A 43 6.25 8.16 -10.44
CA SER A 43 7.58 7.58 -10.62
C SER A 43 7.88 6.52 -9.54
N ALA A 44 8.79 5.59 -9.86
CA ALA A 44 9.29 4.63 -8.88
C ALA A 44 9.85 5.28 -7.61
N ARG A 45 10.51 6.44 -7.75
CA ARG A 45 11.02 7.22 -6.61
C ARG A 45 9.90 7.72 -5.71
N GLN A 46 8.84 8.30 -6.29
CA GLN A 46 7.68 8.77 -5.52
C GLN A 46 7.00 7.62 -4.77
N VAL A 47 6.90 6.43 -5.37
CA VAL A 47 6.38 5.24 -4.67
C VAL A 47 7.24 4.90 -3.45
N THR A 48 8.57 4.89 -3.60
CA THR A 48 9.50 4.66 -2.47
C THR A 48 9.33 5.70 -1.37
N GLU A 49 9.18 6.98 -1.72
CA GLU A 49 8.97 8.07 -0.77
C GLU A 49 7.65 7.91 0.00
N ILE A 50 6.56 7.53 -0.70
CA ILE A 50 5.26 7.28 -0.08
C ILE A 50 5.30 6.08 0.88
N ILE A 51 5.94 4.98 0.49
CA ILE A 51 6.14 3.82 1.38
C ILE A 51 6.95 4.23 2.63
N ALA A 52 8.04 4.97 2.44
CA ALA A 52 8.87 5.42 3.55
C ALA A 52 8.12 6.37 4.50
N ALA A 53 7.31 7.29 3.96
CA ALA A 53 6.44 8.16 4.75
C ALA A 53 5.43 7.35 5.55
N SER A 54 4.70 6.45 4.91
CA SER A 54 3.73 5.58 5.59
C SER A 54 4.37 4.76 6.71
N ARG A 55 5.59 4.24 6.53
CA ARG A 55 6.28 3.48 7.57
C ARG A 55 6.67 4.35 8.77
N ARG A 56 7.05 5.60 8.53
CA ARG A 56 7.31 6.57 9.62
C ARG A 56 6.01 6.89 10.36
N ASP A 57 4.92 7.09 9.64
CA ASP A 57 3.60 7.38 10.24
C ASP A 57 3.10 6.21 11.10
N PHE A 58 3.32 4.96 10.67
CA PHE A 58 3.03 3.80 11.52
C PHE A 58 3.89 3.79 12.78
N ALA A 59 5.18 4.11 12.68
CA ALA A 59 6.08 4.12 13.83
C ALA A 59 5.77 5.25 14.82
N ALA A 60 5.34 6.42 14.33
CA ALA A 60 5.06 7.58 15.16
C ALA A 60 3.62 7.64 15.69
N SER A 61 2.66 7.19 14.88
CA SER A 61 1.23 7.46 15.09
C SER A 61 0.33 6.23 14.96
N GLY A 62 0.86 5.06 14.62
CA GLY A 62 0.09 3.82 14.50
C GLY A 62 -0.84 3.75 13.28
N TYR A 63 -0.68 4.62 12.28
CA TYR A 63 -1.49 4.59 11.06
C TYR A 63 -0.65 4.80 9.79
N GLY A 64 -1.23 4.43 8.65
CA GLY A 64 -0.61 4.62 7.34
C GLY A 64 -1.34 3.86 6.24
N LEU A 65 -0.65 3.63 5.13
CA LEU A 65 -1.14 2.85 4.00
C LEU A 65 -1.04 1.34 4.30
N TRP A 66 -2.12 0.65 4.00
CA TRP A 66 -2.23 -0.80 4.14
C TRP A 66 -2.23 -1.46 2.76
N ALA A 67 -1.45 -2.54 2.61
CA ALA A 67 -1.57 -3.49 1.52
C ALA A 67 -2.65 -4.54 1.88
N LEU A 68 -3.64 -4.69 1.00
CA LEU A 68 -4.73 -5.63 1.17
C LEU A 68 -4.37 -6.93 0.44
N ARG A 69 -4.47 -8.06 1.12
CA ARG A 69 -4.23 -9.39 0.58
C ARG A 69 -5.44 -10.27 0.86
N PRO A 70 -5.81 -11.22 0.00
CA PRO A 70 -6.83 -12.21 0.32
C PRO A 70 -6.47 -12.92 1.62
N ALA A 71 -7.45 -13.06 2.53
CA ALA A 71 -7.30 -13.97 3.66
C ALA A 71 -7.28 -15.40 3.11
N LEU A 72 -6.30 -16.20 3.55
CA LEU A 72 -6.34 -17.64 3.34
C LEU A 72 -7.64 -18.16 3.98
N ARG A 73 -8.57 -18.65 3.15
CA ARG A 73 -9.74 -19.37 3.67
C ARG A 73 -9.21 -20.62 4.35
N ARG A 74 -9.48 -20.79 5.65
CA ARG A 74 -9.37 -22.12 6.25
C ARG A 74 -10.44 -23.00 5.59
N PRO A 75 -10.09 -24.23 5.16
CA PRO A 75 -11.03 -25.16 4.55
C PRO A 75 -12.20 -25.48 5.49
#